data_AF-A0A554JKU4-F1
#
_entry.id   AF-A0A554JKU4-F1
#
_cell.length_a   1.000
_cell.length_b   1.000
_cell.length_c   1.000
_cell.angle_alpha   90.00
_cell.angle_beta   90.00
_cell.angle_gamma   90.00
#
_symmetry.space_group_name_H-M   'P 1'
#
loop_
_entity.id
_entity.type
_entity.pdbx_description
1 polymer ?
#
loop_
_entity_poly.entity_id
_entity_poly.type
_entity_poly.pdbx_seq_one_letter_code
_entity_poly.pdbx_strand_id
1 'polypeptide(L)' 'AERVVYKALELVGKKMSVENPITIFDLALDNIAPSVEVRSRILRGRNQRITNKIRINEWEN' A
#
# COMPACT_ATOMS: atom_id res chain seq x y z
N ALA A 1 -3.76 -18.77 -7.20
CA ALA A 1 -3.17 -17.50 -6.74
C ALA A 1 -1.91 -17.74 -5.91
N GLU A 2 -1.98 -18.60 -4.90
CA GLU A 2 -0.87 -18.95 -4.00
C GLU A 2 0.50 -19.21 -4.67
N ARG A 3 0.56 -20.08 -5.69
CA ARG A 3 1.82 -20.37 -6.42
C ARG A 3 2.50 -19.12 -7.00
N VAL A 4 1.72 -18.12 -7.40
CA VAL A 4 2.25 -16.87 -7.97
C VAL A 4 2.92 -16.03 -6.89
N VAL A 5 2.33 -16.00 -5.68
CA VAL A 5 2.86 -15.27 -4.52
C VAL A 5 4.21 -15.88 -4.08
N TYR A 6 4.28 -17.20 -3.92
CA TYR A 6 5.54 -17.86 -3.56
C TYR A 6 6.64 -17.67 -4.60
N LYS A 7 6.29 -17.74 -5.90
CA LYS A 7 7.25 -17.46 -6.97
C LYS A 7 7.75 -16.01 -6.94
N ALA A 8 6.88 -15.05 -6.62
CA ALA A 8 7.27 -13.64 -6.48
C ALA A 8 8.24 -13.44 -5.30
N LEU A 9 7.94 -14.05 -4.14
CA LEU A 9 8.81 -13.99 -2.96
C LEU A 9 10.18 -14.63 -3.21
N GLU A 10 10.23 -15.76 -3.93
CA GLU A 10 11.49 -16.39 -4.32
C GLU A 10 12.32 -15.49 -5.24
N LEU A 11 11.68 -14.84 -6.22
CA LEU A 11 12.34 -13.91 -7.13
C LEU A 11 12.90 -12.68 -6.40
N VAL A 12 12.14 -12.14 -5.45
CA VAL A 12 12.57 -11.00 -4.62
C VAL A 12 13.75 -11.39 -3.73
N GLY A 13 13.67 -12.54 -3.05
CA GLY A 13 14.75 -13.07 -2.22
C GLY A 13 16.07 -13.24 -3.00
N LYS A 14 15.99 -13.77 -4.22
CA LYS A 14 17.16 -13.91 -5.13
C LYS A 14 17.74 -12.57 -5.58
N LYS A 15 16.89 -11.58 -5.89
CA LYS A 15 17.35 -10.26 -6.38
C LYS A 15 17.96 -9.38 -5.29
N MET A 16 17.40 -9.45 -4.09
CA MET A 16 17.79 -8.59 -2.97
C MET A 16 18.80 -9.26 -2.04
N SER A 17 19.15 -10.54 -2.29
CA SER A 17 20.09 -11.34 -1.49
C SER A 17 19.77 -11.33 0.01
N VAL A 18 18.49 -11.50 0.33
CA VAL A 18 17.95 -11.49 1.70
C VAL A 18 17.46 -12.87 2.09
N GLU A 19 17.72 -13.24 3.35
CA GLU A 19 17.36 -14.55 3.91
C GLU A 19 15.85 -14.71 4.10
N ASN A 20 15.15 -13.61 4.45
CA ASN A 20 13.70 -13.61 4.61
C ASN A 20 13.02 -12.60 3.68
N PRO A 21 12.35 -13.03 2.60
CA PRO A 21 11.67 -12.13 1.66
C PRO A 21 10.37 -11.52 2.23
N ILE A 22 9.86 -12.03 3.35
CA ILE A 22 8.66 -11.48 4.01
C ILE A 22 8.93 -10.10 4.60
N THR A 23 10.12 -9.86 5.17
CA THR A 23 10.45 -8.54 5.74
C THR A 23 10.50 -7.44 4.68
N ILE A 24 10.95 -7.78 3.46
CA ILE A 24 10.90 -6.88 2.31
C ILE A 24 9.47 -6.63 1.84
N PHE A 25 8.62 -7.66 1.91
CA PHE A 25 7.21 -7.52 1.56
C PHE A 25 6.50 -6.57 2.54
N ASP A 26 6.71 -6.74 3.86
CA ASP A 26 6.14 -5.85 4.87
C ASP A 26 6.63 -4.41 4.69
N LEU A 27 7.93 -4.22 4.47
CA LEU A 27 8.51 -2.91 4.18
C LEU A 27 7.91 -2.28 2.90
N ALA A 28 7.65 -3.08 1.88
CA ALA A 28 7.02 -2.60 0.65
C ALA A 28 5.57 -2.14 0.91
N LEU A 29 4.83 -2.85 1.76
CA LEU A 29 3.47 -2.47 2.17
C LEU A 29 3.48 -1.15 2.95
N ASP A 30 4.41 -0.96 3.87
CA ASP A 30 4.56 0.30 4.61
C ASP A 30 4.82 1.49 3.68
N ASN A 31 5.64 1.28 2.65
CA ASN A 31 6.01 2.32 1.70
C ASN A 31 4.91 2.63 0.66
N ILE A 32 4.07 1.66 0.31
CA ILE A 32 3.02 1.86 -0.69
C ILE A 32 1.78 2.51 -0.10
N ALA A 33 1.61 2.45 1.23
CA ALA A 33 0.49 3.04 1.93
C ALA A 33 0.47 4.58 1.70
N PRO A 34 -0.56 5.13 1.05
CA PRO A 34 -0.62 6.57 0.85
C PRO A 34 -0.92 7.28 2.17
N SER A 35 -0.25 8.40 2.37
CA SER A 35 -0.41 9.25 3.56
C SER A 35 -1.63 10.19 3.48
N VAL A 36 -2.14 10.40 2.26
CA VAL A 36 -3.16 11.40 1.95
C VAL A 36 -4.13 10.86 0.91
N GLU A 37 -5.43 10.97 1.18
CA GLU A 37 -6.50 10.65 0.23
C GLU A 37 -7.16 11.95 -0.24
N VAL A 38 -7.43 12.04 -1.54
CA VAL A 38 -8.22 13.13 -2.10
C VAL A 38 -9.57 12.60 -2.52
N ARG A 39 -10.63 13.00 -1.79
CA ARG A 39 -12.01 12.67 -2.14
C ARG A 39 -12.72 13.86 -2.77
N SER A 40 -13.60 13.59 -3.72
CA SER A 40 -14.50 14.62 -4.25
C SER A 40 -15.70 14.79 -3.33
N ARG A 41 -16.01 16.03 -2.95
CA ARG A 41 -17.20 16.35 -2.16
C ARG A 41 -17.84 17.63 -2.69
N ILE A 42 -19.17 17.64 -2.76
CA ILE A 42 -19.93 18.84 -3.09
C ILE A 42 -20.01 19.73 -1.85
N LEU A 43 -19.50 20.95 -1.96
CA LEU A 43 -19.53 21.96 -0.92
C LEU A 43 -20.02 23.28 -1.53
N ARG A 44 -21.04 23.88 -0.91
CA ARG A 44 -21.62 25.17 -1.34
C ARG A 44 -21.94 25.20 -2.85
N GLY A 45 -22.49 24.11 -3.39
CA GLY A 45 -22.89 24.01 -4.80
C GLY A 45 -21.75 23.83 -5.82
N ARG A 46 -20.51 23.59 -5.37
CA ARG A 46 -19.38 23.26 -6.26
C ARG A 46 -18.70 21.96 -5.84
N ASN A 47 -18.19 21.21 -6.80
CA ASN A 47 -17.32 20.07 -6.53
C ASN A 47 -15.96 20.58 -6.03
N GLN A 48 -15.58 20.19 -4.83
CA GLN A 48 -14.26 20.47 -4.28
C GLN A 48 -13.51 19.16 -3.98
N ARG A 49 -12.19 19.22 -4.11
CA ARG A 49 -11.28 18.14 -3.71
C ARG A 49 -10.92 18.35 -2.26
N ILE A 50 -11.36 17.45 -1.39
CA ILE A 50 -11.00 17.47 0.02
C ILE A 50 -9.87 16.48 0.24
N THR A 51 -8.83 16.98 0.87
CA THR A 51 -7.64 16.21 1.24
C THR A 51 -7.81 15.72 2.66
N ASN A 52 -7.86 14.41 2.86
CA ASN A 52 -7.92 13.77 4.16
C ASN A 52 -6.58 13.08 4.45
N LYS A 53 -6.11 13.16 5.69
CA LYS A 53 -5.01 12.33 6.16
C LYS A 53 -5.53 10.92 6.40
N ILE A 54 -4.90 9.93 5.79
CA ILE A 54 -5.30 8.53 5.95
C ILE A 54 -4.66 8.00 7.23
N ARG A 55 -5.42 7.24 8.03
CA ARG A 55 -4.89 6.54 9.21
C ARG A 55 -4.58 5.10 8.85
N ILE A 56 -3.52 4.54 9.43
CA ILE A 56 -3.04 3.19 9.10
C ILE A 56 -4.13 2.13 9.30
N ASN A 57 -4.98 2.27 10.32
CA ASN A 57 -6.10 1.37 10.60
C ASN A 57 -7.29 1.48 9.63
N GLU A 58 -7.33 2.47 8.74
CA GLU A 58 -8.37 2.60 7.71
C GLU A 58 -8.08 1.73 6.46
N TRP A 59 -6.87 1.15 6.35
CA TRP A 59 -6.48 0.23 5.26
C TRP A 59 -6.78 -1.25 5.56
N GLU A 60 -6.88 -1.61 6.84
CA GLU A 60 -6.99 -3.00 7.29
C GLU A 60 -8.44 -3.50 7.44
N ASN A 61 -9.42 -2.62 7.19
CA ASN A 61 -10.86 -2.93 7.21
C ASN A 61 -11.45 -2.95 5.79
#